data_AF-A0A0J7K719-F1
#
_entry.id   AF-A0A0J7K719-F1
#
_cell.length_a   1.000
_cell.length_b   1.000
_cell.length_c   1.000
_cell.angle_alpha   90.00
_cell.angle_beta   90.00
_cell.angle_gamma   90.00
#
_symmetry.space_group_name_H-M   'P 1'
#
loop_
_entity.id
_entity.type
_entity.pdbx_description
1 polymer ?
#
loop_
_entity_poly.entity_id
_entity_poly.type
_entity_poly.pdbx_seq_one_letter_code
_entity_poly.pdbx_strand_id
1 'polypeptide(L)'
;MATVIGEELTLIDGEENKEYSLIVSQEDATRAKKDHIFAHSLLQQAKKEAKKEAKKRAQVAEVETESAIATYSQVSCYVPNDDVAADNKEQHIWSRLETLLLLSCYKEHEEDYHNPKTSSNKFWEIISNKMAVQGYIISGTKCATKFQCLKRTYKAINDHNKNLATIERSGNIMISKPWIEPVAIAGSGVTNENIEKDSQSKPESKKRKLDKILEDYLEQSLQIQKGKENNAQKRHEEKMARLARIEEVLTENIRNNK
;
A
#
# COMPACT_ATOMS: atom_id res chain seq x y z
N MET A 1 28.42 35.20 34.48
CA MET A 1 27.66 34.82 33.27
C MET A 1 28.49 35.27 32.08
N ALA A 2 29.18 34.35 31.40
CA ALA A 2 30.07 34.69 30.30
C ALA A 2 29.26 34.82 29.01
N THR A 3 29.13 36.03 28.50
CA THR A 3 28.50 36.31 27.20
C THR A 3 29.47 35.88 26.11
N VAL A 4 29.23 34.74 25.47
CA VAL A 4 30.03 34.28 24.33
C VAL A 4 29.69 35.18 23.14
N ILE A 5 30.60 36.09 22.80
CA ILE A 5 30.49 36.98 21.64
C ILE A 5 30.92 36.16 20.42
N GLY A 6 29.97 35.64 19.64
CA GLY A 6 30.24 34.92 18.39
C GLY A 6 30.26 35.85 17.18
N GLU A 7 31.08 35.54 16.17
CA GLU A 7 31.10 36.19 14.85
C GLU A 7 30.16 35.42 13.90
N GLU A 8 29.37 36.14 13.10
CA GLU A 8 28.53 35.53 12.07
C GLU A 8 29.37 35.22 10.82
N LEU A 9 29.32 33.96 10.38
CA LEU A 9 30.02 33.46 9.20
C LEU A 9 29.01 32.89 8.21
N THR A 10 29.05 33.37 6.96
CA THR A 10 28.22 32.87 5.86
C THR A 10 29.02 31.91 4.98
N LEU A 11 28.47 30.71 4.76
CA LEU A 11 29.05 29.69 3.90
C LEU A 11 28.06 29.34 2.77
N ILE A 12 28.55 29.31 1.54
CA ILE A 12 27.72 29.04 0.35
C ILE A 12 28.02 27.63 -0.15
N ASP A 13 26.96 26.84 -0.33
CA ASP A 13 27.04 25.53 -0.97
C ASP A 13 26.96 25.65 -2.49
N GLY A 14 28.05 25.34 -3.18
CA GLY A 14 28.14 25.45 -4.64
C GLY A 14 27.24 24.48 -5.42
N GLU A 15 26.78 23.39 -4.79
CA GLU A 15 25.90 22.40 -5.45
C GLU A 15 24.41 22.77 -5.37
N GLU A 16 23.94 23.18 -4.18
CA GLU A 16 22.54 23.52 -3.95
C GLU A 16 22.24 25.03 -4.10
N ASN A 17 23.27 25.86 -4.28
CA ASN A 17 23.22 27.32 -4.29
C ASN A 17 22.48 27.89 -3.06
N LYS A 18 22.81 27.34 -1.88
CA LYS A 18 22.21 27.71 -0.60
C LYS A 18 23.25 28.33 0.32
N GLU A 19 22.84 29.37 1.03
CA GLU A 19 23.66 30.08 2.01
C GLU A 19 23.32 29.60 3.42
N TYR A 20 24.35 29.40 4.24
CA TYR A 20 24.25 28.97 5.63
C TYR A 20 24.96 30.00 6.52
N SER A 21 24.20 30.71 7.36
CA SER A 21 24.72 31.61 8.38
C SER A 21 24.95 30.85 9.69
N LEU A 22 26.17 30.87 10.21
CA LEU A 22 26.53 30.25 11.49
C LEU A 22 27.14 31.29 12.43
N ILE A 23 26.80 31.18 13.71
CA ILE A 23 27.48 31.94 14.77
C ILE A 23 28.61 31.06 15.31
N VAL A 24 29.85 31.47 15.07
CA VAL A 24 31.05 30.73 15.47
C VAL A 24 31.99 31.61 16.29
N SER A 25 32.96 31.01 16.96
CA SER A 25 34.00 31.78 17.66
C SER A 25 34.83 32.58 16.65
N GLN A 26 35.41 33.69 17.08
CA GLN A 26 36.28 34.51 16.23
C GLN A 26 37.48 33.71 15.68
N GLU A 27 38.02 32.80 16.49
CA GLU A 27 39.11 31.90 16.10
C GLU A 27 38.67 30.96 14.98
N ASP A 28 37.49 30.33 15.11
CA ASP A 28 36.95 29.43 14.09
C ASP A 28 36.55 30.16 12.81
N ALA A 29 36.04 31.40 12.90
CA ALA A 29 35.74 32.22 11.74
C ALA A 29 37.00 32.52 10.93
N THR A 30 38.10 32.91 11.60
CA THR A 30 39.38 33.17 10.91
C THR A 30 39.99 31.90 10.35
N ARG A 31 39.84 30.76 11.04
CA ARG A 31 40.28 29.45 10.56
C ARG A 31 39.51 29.02 9.32
N ALA A 32 38.19 29.15 9.31
CA ALA A 32 37.34 28.80 8.17
C ALA A 32 37.65 29.67 6.93
N LYS A 33 38.00 30.94 7.12
CA LYS A 33 38.42 31.83 6.02
C LYS A 33 39.75 31.41 5.37
N LYS A 34 40.63 30.71 6.10
CA LYS A 34 41.96 30.28 5.63
C LYS A 34 42.01 28.81 5.19
N ASP A 35 41.28 27.93 5.87
CA ASP A 35 41.28 26.49 5.67
C ASP A 35 39.95 26.02 5.06
N HIS A 36 39.99 25.72 3.77
CA HIS A 36 38.83 25.28 3.01
C HIS A 36 38.31 23.89 3.46
N ILE A 37 39.16 23.05 4.05
CA ILE A 37 38.75 21.74 4.60
C ILE A 37 37.93 21.96 5.87
N PHE A 38 38.38 22.86 6.72
CA PHE A 38 37.64 23.25 7.92
C PHE A 38 36.31 23.93 7.56
N ALA A 39 36.31 24.86 6.59
CA ALA A 39 35.08 25.48 6.10
C ALA A 39 34.09 24.46 5.52
N HIS A 40 34.58 23.48 4.74
CA HIS A 40 33.76 22.42 4.19
C HIS A 40 33.18 21.51 5.28
N SER A 41 33.97 21.17 6.30
CA SER A 41 33.52 20.39 7.45
C SER A 41 32.41 21.10 8.24
N LEU A 42 32.59 22.41 8.48
CA LEU A 42 31.62 23.27 9.15
C LEU A 42 30.30 23.36 8.36
N LEU A 43 30.39 23.52 7.03
CA LEU A 43 29.23 23.50 6.14
C LEU A 43 28.50 22.15 6.16
N GLN A 44 29.23 21.02 6.15
CA GLN A 44 28.60 19.70 6.26
C GLN A 44 27.88 19.51 7.60
N GLN A 45 28.45 20.02 8.69
CA GLN A 45 27.81 19.99 9.99
C GLN A 45 26.52 20.84 9.97
N ALA A 46 26.57 22.06 9.43
CA ALA A 46 25.41 22.92 9.25
C ALA A 46 24.30 22.23 8.43
N LYS A 47 24.66 21.55 7.32
CA LYS A 47 23.73 20.76 6.51
C LYS A 47 23.09 19.61 7.30
N LYS A 48 23.87 18.91 8.12
CA LYS A 48 23.37 17.81 8.98
C LYS A 48 22.44 18.33 10.06
N GLU A 49 22.78 19.45 10.69
CA GLU A 49 21.95 20.12 11.70
C GLU A 49 20.65 20.64 11.08
N ALA A 50 20.71 21.30 9.91
CA ALA A 50 19.52 21.71 9.17
C ALA A 50 18.62 20.53 8.78
N LYS A 51 19.20 19.40 8.35
CA LYS A 51 18.43 18.16 8.08
C LYS A 51 17.84 17.56 9.36
N LYS A 52 18.56 17.62 10.48
CA LYS A 52 18.10 17.15 11.80
C LYS A 52 17.01 18.07 12.35
N GLU A 53 17.10 19.37 12.16
CA GLU A 53 16.08 20.35 12.52
C GLU A 53 14.87 20.27 11.61
N ALA A 54 15.03 20.03 10.31
CA ALA A 54 13.93 19.73 9.41
C ALA A 54 13.21 18.44 9.82
N LYS A 55 13.97 17.39 10.19
CA LYS A 55 13.41 16.14 10.74
C LYS A 55 12.76 16.34 12.11
N LYS A 56 13.30 17.21 12.96
CA LYS A 56 12.73 17.54 14.28
C LYS A 56 11.49 18.42 14.17
N ARG A 57 11.45 19.38 13.23
CA ARG A 57 10.25 20.18 12.89
C ARG A 57 9.17 19.30 12.25
N ALA A 58 9.55 18.34 11.42
CA ALA A 58 8.63 17.31 10.92
C ALA A 58 8.10 16.44 12.07
N GLN A 59 8.96 16.00 13.00
CA GLN A 59 8.55 15.19 14.16
C GLN A 59 7.71 15.95 15.20
N VAL A 60 7.94 17.26 15.42
CA VAL A 60 7.11 18.08 16.34
C VAL A 60 5.74 18.40 15.71
N ALA A 61 5.65 18.44 14.38
CA ALA A 61 4.37 18.46 13.67
C ALA A 61 3.68 17.09 13.62
N GLU A 62 4.32 16.02 14.11
CA GLU A 62 3.93 14.61 14.02
C GLU A 62 3.82 13.95 15.42
N VAL A 63 3.72 14.75 16.50
CA VAL A 63 3.29 14.26 17.84
C VAL A 63 1.76 14.15 17.95
N GLU A 64 1.02 14.61 16.95
CA GLU A 64 -0.28 14.02 16.66
C GLU A 64 -0.16 13.11 15.42
N THR A 65 -0.07 11.83 15.74
CA THR A 65 -0.42 10.64 14.96
C THR A 65 0.47 10.18 13.80
N GLU A 66 0.93 8.93 13.97
CA GLU A 66 1.16 7.88 12.96
C GLU A 66 2.58 7.66 12.41
N SER A 67 3.40 7.01 13.24
CA SER A 67 4.40 6.04 12.79
C SER A 67 3.70 4.84 12.12
N ALA A 68 3.58 4.81 10.78
CA ALA A 68 3.59 3.57 9.96
C ALA A 68 3.35 3.73 8.42
N ILE A 69 3.41 4.91 7.79
CA ILE A 69 3.01 5.03 6.37
C ILE A 69 4.09 5.69 5.49
N ALA A 70 5.30 5.13 5.47
CA ALA A 70 6.35 5.57 4.53
C ALA A 70 6.47 4.70 3.26
N THR A 71 5.66 3.63 3.11
CA THR A 71 5.83 2.67 2.00
C THR A 71 4.69 2.69 0.96
N TYR A 72 3.67 3.55 1.10
CA TYR A 72 2.43 3.44 0.31
C TYR A 72 2.32 4.37 -0.93
N SER A 73 3.38 5.05 -1.35
CA SER A 73 3.28 6.08 -2.39
C SER A 73 3.20 5.58 -3.84
N GLN A 74 3.14 4.26 -4.10
CA GLN A 74 3.11 3.73 -5.47
C GLN A 74 2.11 2.59 -5.70
N VAL A 75 0.96 2.59 -5.02
CA VAL A 75 -0.16 1.77 -5.49
C VAL A 75 -0.88 2.52 -6.62
N SER A 76 -0.39 2.31 -7.85
CA SER A 76 -1.21 2.54 -9.03
C SER A 76 -2.36 1.55 -8.99
N CYS A 77 -3.56 2.05 -8.72
CA CYS A 77 -4.79 1.29 -8.75
C CYS A 77 -5.24 1.07 -10.20
N TYR A 78 -4.53 0.18 -10.90
CA TYR A 78 -5.05 -0.42 -12.12
C TYR A 78 -6.23 -1.33 -11.75
N VAL A 79 -7.42 -0.96 -12.23
CA VAL A 79 -8.61 -1.81 -12.20
C VAL A 79 -8.76 -2.34 -13.63
N PRO A 80 -8.57 -3.64 -13.91
CA PRO A 80 -9.06 -4.21 -15.16
C PRO A 80 -10.59 -4.27 -15.05
N ASN A 81 -11.27 -3.26 -15.60
CA ASN A 81 -12.65 -3.41 -16.01
C ASN A 81 -12.64 -3.70 -17.52
N ASP A 82 -13.08 -4.90 -17.87
CA ASP A 82 -13.62 -5.18 -19.20
C ASP A 82 -14.73 -4.17 -19.51
N ASP A 83 -14.77 -3.72 -20.77
CA ASP A 83 -15.78 -2.84 -21.38
C ASP A 83 -15.86 -1.40 -20.86
N VAL A 84 -14.97 -0.50 -21.33
CA VAL A 84 -15.31 0.66 -22.20
C VAL A 84 -14.02 1.23 -22.84
N ALA A 85 -14.14 1.69 -24.08
CA ALA A 85 -13.12 2.22 -24.97
C ALA A 85 -12.04 3.12 -24.34
N ALA A 86 -10.83 2.95 -24.87
CA ALA A 86 -9.63 3.73 -24.58
C ALA A 86 -9.87 5.24 -24.70
N ASP A 87 -9.68 5.94 -23.59
CA ASP A 87 -9.35 7.35 -23.58
C ASP A 87 -8.25 7.55 -22.52
N ASN A 88 -7.04 7.87 -22.99
CA ASN A 88 -5.86 8.17 -22.17
C ASN A 88 -6.06 9.54 -21.49
N LYS A 89 -7.04 9.63 -20.58
CA LYS A 89 -7.24 10.79 -19.72
C LYS A 89 -6.24 10.71 -18.57
N GLU A 90 -5.37 11.73 -18.49
CA GLU A 90 -4.40 11.98 -17.43
C GLU A 90 -4.83 11.39 -16.07
N GLN A 91 -4.02 10.46 -15.58
CA GLN A 91 -4.17 9.86 -14.26
C GLN A 91 -4.02 10.98 -13.22
N HIS A 92 -5.11 11.31 -12.51
CA HIS A 92 -5.08 12.34 -11.47
C HIS A 92 -4.20 11.89 -10.31
N ILE A 93 -3.18 12.67 -10.00
CA ILE A 93 -2.29 12.42 -8.86
C ILE A 93 -2.94 13.02 -7.62
N TRP A 94 -3.28 12.17 -6.65
CA TRP A 94 -3.94 12.57 -5.42
C TRP A 94 -2.92 13.02 -4.37
N SER A 95 -2.97 14.29 -3.99
CA SER A 95 -2.28 14.82 -2.82
C SER A 95 -2.93 14.31 -1.52
N ARG A 96 -2.18 14.44 -0.41
CA ARG A 96 -2.68 14.11 0.94
C ARG A 96 -3.88 14.99 1.30
N LEU A 97 -3.81 16.29 1.02
CA LEU A 97 -4.87 17.25 1.33
C LEU A 97 -6.16 16.93 0.56
N GLU A 98 -6.07 16.62 -0.73
CA GLU A 98 -7.23 16.18 -1.53
C GLU A 98 -7.84 14.89 -1.00
N THR A 99 -6.99 13.93 -0.61
CA THR A 99 -7.44 12.64 -0.08
C THR A 99 -8.17 12.82 1.26
N LEU A 100 -7.63 13.66 2.13
CA LEU A 100 -8.27 14.01 3.41
C LEU A 100 -9.59 14.74 3.18
N LEU A 101 -9.62 15.71 2.27
CA LEU A 101 -10.83 16.44 1.91
C LEU A 101 -11.91 15.50 1.39
N LEU A 102 -11.56 14.57 0.49
CA LEU A 102 -12.48 13.56 -0.01
C LEU A 102 -13.11 12.73 1.13
N LEU A 103 -12.29 12.29 2.09
CA LEU A 103 -12.76 11.51 3.24
C LEU A 103 -13.65 12.35 4.17
N SER A 104 -13.30 13.61 4.42
CA SER A 104 -14.12 14.54 5.21
C SER A 104 -15.48 14.79 4.56
N CYS A 105 -15.49 15.13 3.27
CA CYS A 105 -16.73 15.31 2.53
C CYS A 105 -17.59 14.04 2.50
N TYR A 106 -16.98 12.86 2.34
CA TYR A 106 -17.71 11.60 2.41
C TYR A 106 -18.36 11.41 3.79
N LYS A 107 -17.61 11.65 4.87
CA LYS A 107 -18.10 11.48 6.24
C LYS A 107 -19.27 12.40 6.55
N GLU A 108 -19.25 13.64 6.06
CA GLU A 108 -20.35 14.59 6.22
C GLU A 108 -21.66 14.15 5.51
N HIS A 109 -21.55 13.36 4.44
CA HIS A 109 -22.70 12.95 3.60
C HIS A 109 -22.94 11.44 3.65
N GLU A 110 -22.41 10.75 4.65
CA GLU A 110 -22.50 9.29 4.72
C GLU A 110 -23.96 8.80 4.75
N GLU A 111 -24.85 9.57 5.38
CA GLU A 111 -26.29 9.28 5.42
C GLU A 111 -26.93 9.33 4.03
N ASP A 112 -26.52 10.29 3.19
CA ASP A 112 -27.01 10.45 1.82
C ASP A 112 -26.53 9.31 0.91
N TYR A 113 -25.36 8.72 1.19
CA TYR A 113 -24.85 7.57 0.46
C TYR A 113 -25.69 6.31 0.70
N HIS A 114 -26.25 6.15 1.90
CA HIS A 114 -27.11 5.03 2.26
C HIS A 114 -28.58 5.27 1.92
N ASN A 115 -28.93 6.49 1.47
CA ASN A 115 -30.28 6.83 1.10
C ASN A 115 -30.65 6.18 -0.26
N PRO A 116 -31.68 5.32 -0.33
CA PRO A 116 -32.08 4.65 -1.56
C PRO A 116 -32.59 5.61 -2.65
N LYS A 117 -32.88 6.87 -2.31
CA LYS A 117 -33.33 7.90 -3.27
C LYS A 117 -32.17 8.51 -4.08
N THR A 118 -30.93 8.38 -3.61
CA THR A 118 -29.76 8.97 -4.26
C THR A 118 -28.96 7.89 -4.97
N SER A 119 -28.78 8.02 -6.29
CA SER A 119 -27.88 7.13 -7.04
C SER A 119 -26.44 7.39 -6.64
N SER A 120 -25.62 6.33 -6.55
CA SER A 120 -24.18 6.42 -6.26
C SER A 120 -23.47 7.44 -7.16
N ASN A 121 -23.80 7.50 -8.45
CA ASN A 121 -23.20 8.48 -9.37
C ASN A 121 -23.51 9.92 -8.95
N LYS A 122 -24.78 10.21 -8.62
CA LYS A 122 -25.21 11.54 -8.16
C LYS A 122 -24.54 11.91 -6.84
N PHE A 123 -24.40 10.95 -5.93
CA PHE A 123 -23.67 11.16 -4.67
C PHE A 123 -22.23 11.63 -4.94
N TRP A 124 -21.50 10.93 -5.82
CA TRP A 124 -20.12 11.30 -6.14
C TRP A 124 -20.00 12.61 -6.90
N GLU A 125 -21.00 12.99 -7.69
CA GLU A 125 -21.08 14.34 -8.30
C GLU A 125 -21.23 15.44 -7.24
N ILE A 126 -22.07 15.23 -6.21
CA ILE A 126 -22.21 16.17 -5.09
C ILE A 126 -20.88 16.35 -4.37
N ILE A 127 -20.18 15.25 -4.07
CA ILE A 127 -18.86 15.29 -3.43
C ILE A 127 -17.83 16.01 -4.31
N SER A 128 -17.80 15.71 -5.61
CA SER A 128 -16.97 16.40 -6.61
C SER A 128 -17.20 17.91 -6.60
N ASN A 129 -18.46 18.36 -6.58
CA ASN A 129 -18.80 19.77 -6.53
C ASN A 129 -18.31 20.43 -5.23
N LYS A 130 -18.41 19.74 -4.09
CA LYS A 130 -17.86 20.24 -2.82
C LYS A 130 -16.34 20.37 -2.85
N MET A 131 -15.65 19.39 -3.43
CA MET A 131 -14.20 19.46 -3.63
C MET A 131 -13.82 20.62 -4.57
N ALA A 132 -14.61 20.89 -5.61
CA ALA A 132 -14.39 21.99 -6.53
C ALA A 132 -14.53 23.37 -5.86
N VAL A 133 -15.47 23.53 -4.92
CA VAL A 133 -15.60 24.77 -4.11
C VAL A 133 -14.33 25.05 -3.29
N GLN A 134 -13.62 24.01 -2.88
CA GLN A 134 -12.34 24.12 -2.15
C GLN A 134 -11.11 24.25 -3.08
N GLY A 135 -11.33 24.41 -4.39
CA GLY A 135 -10.28 24.61 -5.38
C GLY A 135 -9.78 23.34 -6.08
N TYR A 136 -10.37 22.17 -5.79
CA TYR A 136 -9.96 20.89 -6.40
C TYR A 136 -10.97 20.42 -7.45
N ILE A 137 -10.63 20.61 -8.73
CA ILE A 137 -11.51 20.24 -9.85
C ILE A 137 -11.28 18.76 -10.19
N ILE A 138 -12.01 17.87 -9.51
CA ILE A 138 -11.92 16.42 -9.68
C ILE A 138 -13.30 15.87 -10.00
N SER A 139 -13.44 15.10 -11.08
CA SER A 139 -14.71 14.47 -11.46
C SER A 139 -15.20 13.44 -10.42
N GLY A 140 -16.51 13.33 -10.23
CA GLY A 140 -17.14 12.38 -9.32
C GLY A 140 -16.69 10.92 -9.53
N THR A 141 -16.48 10.49 -10.78
CA THR A 141 -15.97 9.14 -11.07
C THR A 141 -14.57 8.93 -10.50
N LYS A 142 -13.69 9.93 -10.57
CA LYS A 142 -12.33 9.87 -9.99
C LYS A 142 -12.41 9.81 -8.46
N CYS A 143 -13.30 10.59 -7.84
CA CYS A 143 -13.57 10.54 -6.40
C CYS A 143 -14.04 9.15 -5.95
N ALA A 144 -15.00 8.56 -6.68
CA ALA A 144 -15.51 7.22 -6.41
C ALA A 144 -14.41 6.16 -6.48
N THR A 145 -13.62 6.16 -7.56
CA THR A 145 -12.52 5.21 -7.74
C THR A 145 -11.48 5.35 -6.63
N LYS A 146 -11.07 6.58 -6.29
CA LYS A 146 -10.12 6.83 -5.20
C LYS A 146 -10.67 6.30 -3.87
N PHE A 147 -11.92 6.61 -3.54
CA PHE A 147 -12.53 6.16 -2.30
C PHE A 147 -12.62 4.64 -2.20
N GLN A 148 -13.01 3.96 -3.28
CA GLN A 148 -13.01 2.50 -3.32
C GLN A 148 -11.62 1.92 -3.11
N CYS A 149 -10.59 2.55 -3.68
CA CYS A 149 -9.21 2.13 -3.45
C CYS A 149 -8.82 2.28 -1.98
N LEU A 150 -9.08 3.44 -1.36
CA LEU A 150 -8.85 3.66 0.07
C LEU A 150 -9.55 2.61 0.93
N LYS A 151 -10.81 2.28 0.62
CA LYS A 151 -11.58 1.24 1.32
C LYS A 151 -10.95 -0.14 1.19
N ARG A 152 -10.45 -0.52 -0.01
CA ARG A 152 -9.76 -1.81 -0.22
C ARG A 152 -8.45 -1.86 0.57
N THR A 153 -7.65 -0.79 0.52
CA THR A 153 -6.39 -0.69 1.26
C THR A 153 -6.61 -0.80 2.76
N TYR A 154 -7.57 -0.05 3.29
CA TYR A 154 -7.94 -0.10 4.70
C TYR A 154 -8.33 -1.51 5.12
N LYS A 155 -9.18 -2.18 4.34
CA LYS A 155 -9.56 -3.58 4.59
C LYS A 155 -8.36 -4.52 4.57
N ALA A 156 -7.50 -4.43 3.55
CA ALA A 156 -6.31 -5.29 3.45
C ALA A 156 -5.37 -5.13 4.66
N ILE A 157 -5.14 -3.90 5.12
CA ILE A 157 -4.34 -3.62 6.31
C ILE A 157 -5.01 -4.18 7.56
N ASN A 158 -6.31 -3.93 7.73
CA ASN A 158 -7.07 -4.41 8.87
C ASN A 158 -7.13 -5.94 8.94
N ASP A 159 -7.28 -6.61 7.80
CA ASP A 159 -7.33 -8.07 7.71
C ASP A 159 -5.96 -8.68 7.99
N HIS A 160 -4.87 -8.06 7.50
CA HIS A 160 -3.52 -8.45 7.87
C HIS A 160 -3.30 -8.35 9.38
N ASN A 161 -3.71 -7.24 10.00
CA ASN A 161 -3.57 -7.02 11.44
C ASN A 161 -4.40 -8.00 12.27
N LYS A 162 -5.62 -8.34 11.83
CA LYS A 162 -6.44 -9.37 12.48
C LYS A 162 -5.85 -10.77 12.35
N ASN A 163 -5.27 -11.09 11.19
CA ASN A 163 -4.61 -12.37 10.97
C ASN A 163 -3.34 -12.49 11.83
N LEU A 164 -2.56 -11.41 11.99
CA LEU A 164 -1.44 -11.37 12.92
C LEU A 164 -1.89 -11.61 14.37
N ALA A 165 -2.96 -10.93 14.82
CA ALA A 165 -3.53 -11.15 16.15
C ALA A 165 -4.09 -12.57 16.33
N THR A 166 -4.53 -13.21 15.25
CA THR A 166 -5.00 -14.60 15.26
C THR A 166 -3.82 -15.57 15.33
N ILE A 167 -2.75 -15.33 14.55
CA ILE A 167 -1.50 -16.12 14.57
C ILE A 167 -0.84 -16.06 15.94
N GLU A 168 -0.80 -14.89 16.59
CA GLU A 168 -0.30 -14.75 17.96
C GLU A 168 -1.15 -15.54 18.99
N ARG A 169 -2.45 -15.66 18.74
CA ARG A 169 -3.38 -16.39 19.62
C ARG A 169 -3.40 -17.90 19.35
N SER A 170 -3.07 -18.32 18.13
CA SER A 170 -2.92 -19.71 17.71
C SER A 170 -1.46 -20.08 17.52
N GLY A 171 -0.73 -20.27 18.62
CA GLY A 171 0.50 -21.05 18.58
C GLY A 171 1.76 -20.24 18.35
N ASN A 172 2.42 -20.01 19.47
CA ASN A 172 3.82 -19.67 19.65
C ASN A 172 4.78 -20.74 19.09
N ILE A 173 4.59 -21.20 17.84
CA ILE A 173 5.28 -22.37 17.29
C ILE A 173 6.32 -22.03 16.21
N MET A 174 6.34 -20.80 15.68
CA MET A 174 7.22 -20.43 14.54
C MET A 174 8.12 -19.20 14.77
N ILE A 175 8.49 -18.92 16.02
CA ILE A 175 9.62 -18.00 16.31
C ILE A 175 10.59 -18.71 17.27
N SER A 176 11.06 -19.88 16.88
CA SER A 176 12.23 -20.52 17.49
C SER A 176 12.80 -21.55 16.52
N LYS A 177 13.94 -21.20 15.92
CA LYS A 177 14.87 -22.00 15.08
C LYS A 177 14.62 -21.92 13.57
N PRO A 178 15.49 -21.23 12.81
CA PRO A 178 15.66 -21.50 11.40
C PRO A 178 16.47 -22.80 11.32
N TRP A 179 15.80 -23.93 11.12
CA TRP A 179 16.46 -25.21 10.95
C TRP A 179 15.93 -25.85 9.67
N ILE A 180 16.63 -25.56 8.57
CA ILE A 180 16.57 -26.40 7.38
C ILE A 180 17.20 -27.72 7.78
N GLU A 181 16.38 -28.76 7.88
CA GLU A 181 16.82 -30.15 7.72
C GLU A 181 15.75 -30.95 6.96
N PRO A 182 16.18 -31.98 6.21
CA PRO A 182 15.59 -32.30 4.90
C PRO A 182 14.21 -32.95 4.90
N VAL A 183 13.65 -32.86 3.69
CA VAL A 183 12.32 -33.22 3.23
C VAL A 183 12.17 -34.76 3.17
N ALA A 184 11.28 -35.29 4.00
CA ALA A 184 10.73 -36.65 4.08
C ALA A 184 11.48 -37.70 4.93
N ILE A 185 10.77 -38.18 5.96
CA ILE A 185 10.85 -39.56 6.46
C ILE A 185 9.44 -40.16 6.33
N ALA A 186 9.27 -41.13 5.43
CA ALA A 186 8.04 -41.90 5.29
C ALA A 186 7.95 -42.90 6.46
N GLY A 187 7.10 -42.60 7.44
CA GLY A 187 6.78 -43.48 8.57
C GLY A 187 5.33 -43.91 8.54
N SER A 188 5.10 -45.14 8.06
CA SER A 188 3.83 -45.87 8.14
C SER A 188 3.48 -46.19 9.60
N GLY A 189 2.30 -45.80 10.08
CA GLY A 189 1.83 -46.15 11.42
C GLY A 189 0.36 -45.79 11.66
N VAL A 190 -0.52 -46.77 11.45
CA VAL A 190 -1.96 -46.78 11.73
C VAL A 190 -2.20 -46.82 13.25
N THR A 191 -3.16 -46.07 13.79
CA THR A 191 -4.39 -46.56 14.50
C THR A 191 -5.11 -45.46 15.28
N ASN A 192 -6.45 -45.53 15.17
CA ASN A 192 -7.53 -44.90 15.94
C ASN A 192 -7.23 -44.64 17.44
N GLU A 193 -7.85 -43.62 18.04
CA GLU A 193 -9.13 -43.73 18.78
C GLU A 193 -9.58 -42.40 19.44
N ASN A 194 -10.90 -42.18 19.40
CA ASN A 194 -11.79 -41.51 20.35
C ASN A 194 -11.37 -40.18 21.02
N ILE A 195 -12.12 -39.11 20.71
CA ILE A 195 -12.51 -38.11 21.72
C ILE A 195 -14.02 -37.92 21.64
N GLU A 196 -14.65 -38.17 22.78
CA GLU A 196 -16.08 -38.26 23.05
C GLU A 196 -16.81 -36.91 22.91
N LYS A 197 -18.08 -37.01 22.52
CA LYS A 197 -19.08 -35.93 22.51
C LYS A 197 -19.61 -35.71 23.92
N ASP A 198 -19.69 -34.46 24.37
CA ASP A 198 -20.77 -34.04 25.24
C ASP A 198 -21.31 -32.65 24.83
N SER A 199 -22.61 -32.59 24.58
CA SER A 199 -23.40 -31.35 24.38
C SER A 199 -24.88 -31.69 24.29
N GLN A 200 -25.61 -31.50 25.39
CA GLN A 200 -27.07 -31.41 25.38
C GLN A 200 -27.54 -29.97 25.06
N SER A 201 -28.39 -29.84 24.02
CA SER A 201 -29.73 -29.18 24.02
C SER A 201 -30.12 -28.41 22.71
N LYS A 202 -31.17 -28.93 22.02
CA LYS A 202 -32.23 -28.35 21.10
C LYS A 202 -31.90 -27.28 20.00
N PRO A 203 -32.73 -27.07 18.95
CA PRO A 203 -33.65 -27.93 18.18
C PRO A 203 -33.20 -28.12 16.69
N GLU A 204 -33.51 -29.27 16.11
CA GLU A 204 -32.89 -29.83 14.89
C GLU A 204 -33.35 -29.28 13.52
N SER A 205 -34.33 -28.37 13.47
CA SER A 205 -34.91 -27.92 12.18
C SER A 205 -34.21 -26.73 11.54
N LYS A 206 -33.46 -25.92 12.32
CA LYS A 206 -32.72 -24.75 11.81
C LYS A 206 -31.29 -25.10 11.36
N LYS A 207 -30.67 -26.13 11.95
CA LYS A 207 -29.30 -26.56 11.62
C LYS A 207 -29.19 -27.07 10.19
N ARG A 208 -30.10 -27.96 9.76
CA ARG A 208 -30.12 -28.53 8.39
C ARG A 208 -30.24 -27.48 7.27
N LYS A 209 -30.92 -26.35 7.54
CA LYS A 209 -31.03 -25.26 6.56
C LYS A 209 -29.72 -24.48 6.43
N LEU A 210 -29.03 -24.27 7.54
CA LEU A 210 -27.73 -23.59 7.55
C LEU A 210 -26.65 -24.48 6.93
N ASP A 211 -26.68 -25.78 7.19
CA ASP A 211 -25.77 -26.77 6.61
C ASP A 211 -25.91 -26.81 5.07
N LYS A 212 -27.15 -26.76 4.56
CA LYS A 212 -27.40 -26.72 3.11
C LYS A 212 -26.89 -25.43 2.45
N ILE A 213 -27.06 -24.28 3.11
CA ILE A 213 -26.53 -23.00 2.63
C ILE A 213 -24.99 -23.01 2.61
N LEU A 214 -24.37 -23.62 3.61
CA LEU A 214 -22.92 -23.75 3.69
C LEU A 214 -22.37 -24.67 2.59
N GLU A 215 -23.05 -25.79 2.32
CA GLU A 215 -22.71 -26.71 1.24
C GLU A 215 -22.82 -26.04 -0.14
N ASP A 216 -23.92 -25.32 -0.41
CA ASP A 216 -24.14 -24.58 -1.65
C ASP A 216 -23.04 -23.51 -1.86
N TYR A 217 -22.59 -22.86 -0.77
CA TYR A 217 -21.49 -21.89 -0.79
C TYR A 217 -20.13 -22.54 -1.07
N LEU A 218 -19.84 -23.69 -0.45
CA LEU A 218 -18.61 -24.45 -0.68
C LEU A 218 -18.52 -24.91 -2.14
N GLU A 219 -19.60 -25.45 -2.69
CA GLU A 219 -19.68 -25.88 -4.09
C GLU A 219 -19.48 -24.69 -5.05
N GLN A 220 -20.15 -23.55 -4.79
CA GLN A 220 -19.98 -22.35 -5.59
C GLN A 220 -18.52 -21.85 -5.56
N SER A 221 -17.87 -21.88 -4.39
CA SER A 221 -16.48 -21.48 -4.22
C SER A 221 -15.54 -22.40 -5.03
N LEU A 222 -15.73 -23.72 -4.97
CA LEU A 222 -14.96 -24.69 -5.75
C LEU A 222 -15.16 -24.50 -7.26
N GLN A 223 -16.39 -24.22 -7.70
CA GLN A 223 -16.70 -23.94 -9.11
C GLN A 223 -15.95 -22.69 -9.60
N ILE A 224 -15.91 -21.64 -8.78
CA ILE A 224 -15.18 -20.39 -9.08
C ILE A 224 -13.68 -20.66 -9.15
N GLN A 225 -13.13 -21.46 -8.23
CA GLN A 225 -11.71 -21.81 -8.23
C GLN A 225 -11.33 -22.61 -9.49
N LYS A 226 -12.08 -23.66 -9.81
CA LYS A 226 -11.90 -24.43 -11.06
C LYS A 226 -12.01 -23.56 -12.30
N GLY A 227 -12.96 -22.62 -12.31
CA GLY A 227 -13.11 -21.66 -13.41
C GLY A 227 -11.88 -20.76 -13.58
N LYS A 228 -11.29 -20.29 -12.48
CA LYS A 228 -10.04 -19.49 -12.52
C LYS A 228 -8.85 -20.31 -13.02
N GLU A 229 -8.71 -21.54 -12.55
CA GLU A 229 -7.65 -22.47 -12.97
C GLU A 229 -7.79 -22.80 -14.47
N ASN A 230 -8.99 -23.15 -14.94
CA ASN A 230 -9.26 -23.40 -16.36
C ASN A 230 -8.99 -22.17 -17.23
N ASN A 231 -9.38 -20.97 -16.79
CA ASN A 231 -9.11 -19.73 -17.53
C ASN A 231 -7.62 -19.37 -17.53
N ALA A 232 -6.88 -19.67 -16.46
CA ALA A 232 -5.42 -19.52 -16.43
C ALA A 232 -4.74 -20.51 -17.38
N GLN A 233 -5.19 -21.76 -17.37
CA GLN A 233 -4.70 -22.82 -18.23
C GLN A 233 -4.97 -22.51 -19.72
N LYS A 234 -6.18 -22.07 -20.07
CA LYS A 234 -6.52 -21.65 -21.44
C LYS A 234 -5.64 -20.51 -21.93
N ARG A 235 -5.38 -19.49 -21.08
CA ARG A 235 -4.45 -18.40 -21.41
C ARG A 235 -3.01 -18.90 -21.61
N HIS A 236 -2.58 -19.86 -20.80
CA HIS A 236 -1.28 -20.49 -20.95
C HIS A 236 -1.19 -21.27 -22.27
N GLU A 237 -2.19 -22.08 -22.59
CA GLU A 237 -2.29 -22.84 -23.84
C GLU A 237 -2.29 -21.94 -25.07
N GLU A 238 -3.09 -20.87 -25.08
CA GLU A 238 -3.10 -19.89 -26.17
C GLU A 238 -1.75 -19.20 -26.35
N LYS A 239 -1.06 -18.87 -25.25
CA LYS A 239 0.28 -18.30 -25.29
C LYS A 239 1.28 -19.31 -25.87
N MET A 240 1.25 -20.56 -25.42
CA MET A 240 2.12 -21.62 -25.94
C MET A 240 1.87 -21.89 -27.42
N ALA A 241 0.61 -21.90 -27.85
CA ALA A 241 0.25 -22.06 -29.27
C ALA A 241 0.70 -20.89 -30.16
N ARG A 242 0.78 -19.67 -29.63
CA ARG A 242 1.38 -18.53 -30.35
C ARG A 242 2.90 -18.69 -30.47
N LEU A 243 3.56 -19.11 -29.40
CA LEU A 243 5.01 -19.35 -29.41
C LEU A 243 5.39 -20.47 -30.38
N ALA A 244 4.66 -21.58 -30.38
CA ALA A 244 4.89 -22.68 -31.33
C ALA A 244 4.73 -22.22 -32.79
N ARG A 245 3.72 -21.40 -33.10
CA ARG A 245 3.55 -20.82 -34.44
C ARG A 245 4.70 -19.91 -34.85
N ILE A 246 5.23 -19.11 -33.92
CA ILE A 246 6.39 -18.26 -34.19
C ILE A 246 7.63 -19.12 -34.45
N GLU A 247 7.86 -20.16 -33.64
CA GLU A 247 8.96 -21.10 -33.80
C GLU A 247 8.92 -21.80 -35.17
N GLU A 248 7.73 -22.22 -35.61
CA GLU A 248 7.53 -22.83 -36.93
C GLU A 248 7.92 -21.87 -38.06
N VAL A 249 7.44 -20.61 -38.03
CA VAL A 249 7.77 -19.59 -39.03
C VAL A 249 9.27 -19.29 -39.07
N LEU A 250 9.92 -19.21 -37.90
CA LEU A 250 11.37 -18.99 -37.82
C LEU A 250 12.14 -20.17 -38.41
N THR A 251 11.72 -21.40 -38.10
CA THR A 251 12.35 -22.62 -38.59
C THR A 251 12.20 -22.74 -40.11
N GLU A 252 11.04 -22.41 -40.65
CA GLU A 252 10.79 -22.41 -42.09
C GLU A 252 11.64 -21.36 -42.83
N ASN A 253 11.75 -20.15 -42.25
CA ASN A 253 12.62 -19.11 -42.79
C ASN A 253 14.10 -19.51 -42.79
N ILE A 254 14.58 -20.21 -41.76
CA ILE A 254 15.95 -20.72 -41.70
C ILE A 254 16.16 -21.80 -42.76
N ARG A 255 15.17 -22.68 -42.96
CA ARG A 255 15.23 -23.73 -43.99
C ARG A 255 15.26 -23.16 -45.40
N ASN A 256 14.44 -22.14 -45.68
CA ASN A 256 14.34 -21.51 -47.00
C ASN A 256 15.52 -20.59 -47.34
N ASN A 257 16.33 -20.19 -46.35
CA ASN A 257 17.55 -19.39 -46.54
C ASN A 257 18.84 -20.24 -46.54
N LYS A 258 18.73 -21.57 -46.59
CA LYS A 258 19.84 -22.49 -46.87
C LYS A 258 19.73 -23.03 -48.29
#